data_AF-A0A661BH10-F1
#
_entry.id   AF-A0A661BH10-F1
#
_cell.length_a   1.000
_cell.length_b   1.000
_cell.length_c   1.000
_cell.angle_alpha   90.00
_cell.angle_beta   90.00
_cell.angle_gamma   90.00
#
_symmetry.space_group_name_H-M   'P 1'
#
loop_
_entity.id
_entity.type
_entity.pdbx_description
1 polymer ?
#
loop_
_entity_poly.entity_id
_entity_poly.type
_entity_poly.pdbx_seq_one_letter_code
_entity_poly.pdbx_strand_id
1 'polypeptide(L)'
;MHNRNNIESCLNKTFLKDIMELLKELPDKCVDMVYGDPDYNVGIKYGDKSYTKTFDEYVEWYIELAKESLRVLKDTGNMFLINYPKQNAYLRVKYLDRECYEVSDYAWVYNTNVGHTPKRFTTAHRSIL
;
A
#
# COMPACT_ATOMS: atom_id res chain seq x y z
N MET A 1 -24.34 7.54 -20.08
CA MET A 1 -24.50 8.28 -18.81
C MET A 1 -23.96 7.38 -17.71
N HIS A 2 -22.78 7.71 -17.16
CA HIS A 2 -22.05 6.85 -16.22
C HIS A 2 -22.83 6.72 -14.90
N ASN A 3 -23.05 5.49 -14.45
CA ASN A 3 -23.72 5.15 -13.19
C ASN A 3 -23.02 5.88 -12.02
N ARG A 4 -23.65 6.94 -11.49
CA ARG A 4 -23.33 7.51 -10.16
C ARG A 4 -23.81 6.59 -9.03
N ASN A 5 -23.71 5.27 -9.20
CA ASN A 5 -24.26 4.33 -8.25
C ASN A 5 -23.27 4.03 -7.12
N ASN A 6 -23.46 4.83 -6.07
CA ASN A 6 -23.63 4.37 -4.69
C ASN A 6 -22.38 4.14 -3.82
N ILE A 7 -21.36 5.01 -3.95
CA ILE A 7 -20.33 5.16 -2.90
C ILE A 7 -20.97 5.51 -1.54
N GLU A 8 -22.16 6.12 -1.54
CA GLU A 8 -22.96 6.40 -0.34
C GLU A 8 -23.21 5.15 0.50
N SER A 9 -23.44 4.00 -0.16
CA SER A 9 -23.60 2.73 0.53
C SER A 9 -22.34 2.23 1.24
N CYS A 10 -21.17 2.80 0.93
CA CYS A 10 -19.88 2.47 1.55
C CYS A 10 -19.43 3.49 2.61
N LEU A 11 -20.07 4.66 2.69
CA LEU A 11 -19.67 5.72 3.61
C LEU A 11 -19.77 5.25 5.08
N ASN A 12 -18.72 5.54 5.84
CA ASN A 12 -18.62 5.24 7.28
C ASN A 12 -18.82 3.75 7.61
N LYS A 13 -18.39 2.84 6.74
CA LYS A 13 -18.48 1.40 6.95
C LYS A 13 -17.11 0.73 6.98
N THR A 14 -17.05 -0.36 7.74
CA THR A 14 -15.94 -1.31 7.75
C THR A 14 -16.36 -2.58 7.03
N PHE A 15 -15.48 -3.12 6.19
CA PHE A 15 -15.74 -4.31 5.40
C PHE A 15 -14.80 -5.44 5.81
N LEU A 16 -15.35 -6.58 6.20
CA LEU A 16 -14.58 -7.80 6.42
C LEU A 16 -14.44 -8.54 5.07
N LYS A 17 -13.49 -8.11 4.24
CA LYS A 17 -13.24 -8.64 2.89
C LYS A 17 -11.76 -8.64 2.56
N ASP A 18 -11.38 -9.39 1.54
CA ASP A 18 -10.10 -9.18 0.87
C ASP A 18 -10.09 -7.78 0.21
N ILE A 19 -8.98 -7.06 0.35
CA ILE A 19 -8.89 -5.68 -0.11
C ILE A 19 -8.97 -5.58 -1.65
N MET A 20 -8.44 -6.55 -2.38
CA MET A 20 -8.49 -6.53 -3.85
C MET A 20 -9.91 -6.79 -4.35
N GLU A 21 -10.69 -7.61 -3.64
CA GLU A 21 -12.11 -7.80 -3.94
C GLU A 21 -12.90 -6.51 -3.67
N LEU A 22 -12.69 -5.89 -2.49
CA LEU A 22 -13.39 -4.66 -2.14
C LEU A 22 -13.08 -3.52 -3.11
N LEU A 23 -11.81 -3.32 -3.48
CA LEU A 23 -11.42 -2.26 -4.43
C LEU A 23 -12.12 -2.45 -5.78
N LYS A 24 -12.20 -3.69 -6.31
CA LYS A 24 -12.88 -4.01 -7.57
C LYS A 24 -14.39 -3.74 -7.55
N GLU A 25 -15.02 -3.77 -6.38
CA GLU A 25 -16.43 -3.42 -6.21
C GLU A 25 -16.66 -1.89 -6.21
N LEU A 26 -15.63 -1.10 -5.87
CA LEU A 26 -15.74 0.35 -5.81
C LEU A 26 -15.72 0.98 -7.23
N PRO A 27 -16.53 2.02 -7.49
CA PRO A 27 -16.49 2.75 -8.75
C PRO A 27 -15.16 3.46 -9.00
N ASP A 28 -14.86 3.73 -10.26
CA ASP A 28 -13.72 4.55 -10.64
C ASP A 28 -13.89 5.98 -10.11
N LYS A 29 -12.78 6.62 -9.72
CA LYS A 29 -12.72 8.02 -9.32
C LYS A 29 -13.76 8.42 -8.26
N CYS A 30 -13.97 7.56 -7.27
CA CYS A 30 -14.99 7.73 -6.25
C CYS A 30 -14.46 8.28 -4.91
N VAL A 31 -13.15 8.17 -4.64
CA VAL A 31 -12.55 8.63 -3.38
C VAL A 31 -11.54 9.76 -3.59
N ASP A 32 -11.43 10.64 -2.59
CA ASP A 32 -10.46 11.75 -2.59
C ASP A 32 -9.09 11.33 -2.02
N MET A 33 -9.07 10.25 -1.22
CA MET A 33 -7.86 9.76 -0.58
C MET A 33 -7.87 8.25 -0.42
N VAL A 34 -6.72 7.62 -0.68
CA VAL A 34 -6.44 6.25 -0.25
C VAL A 34 -5.29 6.29 0.74
N TYR A 35 -5.44 5.56 1.85
CA TYR A 35 -4.38 5.35 2.82
C TYR A 35 -4.22 3.85 3.05
N GLY A 36 -3.00 3.35 2.91
CA GLY A 36 -2.69 1.94 3.10
C GLY A 36 -1.41 1.71 3.89
N ASP A 37 -1.47 0.77 4.83
CA ASP A 37 -0.32 0.14 5.50
C ASP A 37 -0.39 -1.36 5.22
N PRO A 38 -0.14 -1.79 3.97
CA PRO A 38 -0.27 -3.19 3.60
C PRO A 38 0.78 -4.03 4.32
N ASP A 39 0.39 -5.26 4.69
CA ASP A 39 1.29 -6.20 5.34
C ASP A 39 2.62 -6.32 4.59
N TYR A 40 3.72 -6.40 5.33
CA TYR A 40 5.08 -6.42 4.80
C TYR A 40 5.49 -7.74 4.14
N ASN A 41 4.52 -8.63 3.85
CA ASN A 41 4.52 -10.05 3.44
C ASN A 41 5.78 -10.62 2.75
N VAL A 42 6.93 -10.54 3.43
CA VAL A 42 8.21 -11.05 2.93
C VAL A 42 8.90 -11.82 4.07
N GLY A 43 8.81 -13.14 4.01
CA GLY A 43 9.76 -14.06 4.63
C GLY A 43 9.83 -14.13 6.17
N ILE A 44 8.88 -13.54 6.91
CA ILE A 44 8.84 -13.66 8.38
C ILE A 44 7.90 -14.81 8.77
N LYS A 45 8.43 -15.85 9.41
CA LYS A 45 7.61 -16.90 10.04
C LYS A 45 6.94 -16.34 11.29
N TYR A 46 5.61 -16.32 11.33
CA TYR A 46 4.86 -16.10 12.57
C TYR A 46 4.22 -17.42 13.00
N GLY A 47 4.81 -18.08 14.00
CA GLY A 47 4.33 -19.38 14.49
C GLY A 47 4.28 -20.45 13.39
N ASP A 48 3.13 -21.12 13.26
CA ASP A 48 2.90 -22.19 12.27
C ASP A 48 2.54 -21.69 10.86
N LYS A 49 2.39 -20.36 10.67
CA LYS A 49 2.09 -19.77 9.37
C LYS A 49 3.38 -19.45 8.63
N SER A 50 3.70 -20.24 7.60
CA SER A 50 4.74 -19.91 6.65
C SER A 50 4.20 -18.91 5.63
N TYR A 51 4.70 -17.68 5.66
CA TYR A 51 4.46 -16.72 4.60
C TYR A 51 5.37 -17.11 3.43
N THR A 52 4.79 -17.73 2.39
CA THR A 52 5.48 -18.43 1.29
C THR A 52 5.82 -17.54 0.10
N LYS A 53 5.37 -16.29 0.07
CA LYS A 53 5.58 -15.39 -1.06
C LYS A 53 7.02 -14.88 -1.11
N THR A 54 7.60 -14.96 -2.29
CA THR A 54 8.88 -14.34 -2.63
C THR A 54 8.74 -12.82 -2.61
N PHE A 55 9.88 -12.12 -2.51
CA PHE A 55 9.90 -10.66 -2.56
C PHE A 55 9.32 -10.13 -3.88
N ASP A 56 9.60 -10.77 -5.00
CA ASP A 56 9.10 -10.34 -6.30
C ASP A 56 7.58 -10.53 -6.41
N GLU A 57 7.03 -11.67 -5.95
CA GLU A 57 5.58 -11.87 -5.88
C GLU A 57 4.88 -10.84 -4.99
N TYR A 58 5.54 -10.42 -3.90
CA TYR A 58 5.03 -9.34 -3.06
C TYR A 58 5.01 -8.00 -3.81
N VAL A 59 6.09 -7.65 -4.51
CA VAL A 59 6.17 -6.40 -5.26
C VAL A 59 5.14 -6.35 -6.38
N GLU A 60 4.95 -7.46 -7.11
CA GLU A 60 3.91 -7.52 -8.16
C GLU A 60 2.50 -7.37 -7.55
N TRP A 61 2.21 -8.03 -6.44
CA TRP A 61 0.95 -7.81 -5.72
C TRP A 61 0.79 -6.35 -5.24
N TYR A 62 1.87 -5.73 -4.77
CA TYR A 62 1.84 -4.35 -4.29
C TYR A 62 1.57 -3.35 -5.41
N ILE A 63 2.11 -3.63 -6.61
CA ILE A 63 1.80 -2.88 -7.83
C ILE A 63 0.33 -3.03 -8.20
N GLU A 64 -0.25 -4.23 -8.13
CA GLU A 64 -1.68 -4.44 -8.39
C GLU A 64 -2.57 -3.72 -7.37
N LEU A 65 -2.18 -3.72 -6.09
CA LEU A 65 -2.86 -2.94 -5.06
C LEU A 65 -2.84 -1.44 -5.36
N ALA A 66 -1.67 -0.90 -5.76
CA ALA A 66 -1.52 0.50 -6.13
C ALA A 66 -2.34 0.85 -7.40
N LYS A 67 -2.36 -0.02 -8.42
CA LYS A 67 -3.18 0.15 -9.62
C LYS A 67 -4.66 0.30 -9.31
N GLU A 68 -5.22 -0.64 -8.55
CA GLU A 68 -6.64 -0.59 -8.18
C GLU A 68 -6.94 0.60 -7.26
N SER A 69 -6.01 0.97 -6.39
CA SER A 69 -6.12 2.16 -5.55
C SER A 69 -6.16 3.45 -6.37
N LEU A 70 -5.30 3.57 -7.39
CA LEU A 70 -5.30 4.72 -8.31
C LEU A 70 -6.57 4.76 -9.17
N ARG A 71 -7.14 3.61 -9.58
CA ARG A 71 -8.41 3.57 -10.33
C ARG A 71 -9.57 4.18 -9.54
N VAL A 72 -9.69 3.85 -8.25
CA VAL A 72 -10.77 4.39 -7.40
C VAL A 72 -10.54 5.83 -6.98
N LEU A 73 -9.29 6.31 -7.06
CA LEU A 73 -8.91 7.68 -6.72
C LEU A 73 -9.38 8.66 -7.80
N LYS A 74 -9.91 9.81 -7.39
CA LYS A 74 -10.19 10.92 -8.30
C LYS A 74 -8.90 11.47 -8.90
N ASP A 75 -8.99 12.14 -10.04
CA ASP A 75 -7.83 12.77 -10.71
C ASP A 75 -7.11 13.81 -9.83
N THR A 76 -7.79 14.35 -8.81
CA THR A 76 -7.26 15.31 -7.83
C THR A 76 -6.96 14.67 -6.46
N GLY A 77 -7.14 13.36 -6.33
CA GLY A 77 -6.97 12.65 -5.07
C GLY A 77 -5.51 12.33 -4.78
N ASN A 78 -5.23 11.91 -3.54
CA ASN A 78 -3.90 11.52 -3.11
C ASN A 78 -3.91 10.12 -2.51
N MET A 79 -2.84 9.35 -2.74
CA MET A 79 -2.65 8.03 -2.15
C MET A 79 -1.42 8.07 -1.24
N PHE A 80 -1.55 7.50 -0.04
CA PHE A 80 -0.47 7.38 0.94
C PHE A 80 -0.22 5.91 1.25
N LEU A 81 1.00 5.44 1.00
CA LEU A 81 1.36 4.04 1.19
C LEU A 81 2.56 3.89 2.14
N ILE A 82 2.27 3.40 3.34
CA ILE A 82 3.29 3.11 4.35
C ILE A 82 3.89 1.75 4.08
N ASN A 83 5.22 1.69 4.03
CA ASN A 83 5.93 0.41 3.95
C ASN A 83 7.36 0.52 4.50
N TYR A 84 8.09 -0.61 4.49
CA TYR A 84 9.54 -0.57 4.62
C TYR A 84 10.17 0.14 3.40
N PRO A 85 11.30 0.85 3.59
CA PRO A 85 11.96 1.59 2.51
C PRO A 85 12.27 0.76 1.26
N LYS A 86 12.64 -0.52 1.44
CA LYS A 86 12.94 -1.40 0.31
C LYS A 86 11.70 -1.65 -0.54
N GLN A 87 10.56 -2.00 0.05
CA GLN A 87 9.32 -2.28 -0.66
C GLN A 87 8.82 -1.03 -1.40
N ASN A 88 8.82 0.13 -0.74
CA ASN A 88 8.42 1.39 -1.36
C ASN A 88 9.35 1.81 -2.48
N ALA A 89 10.67 1.66 -2.34
CA ALA A 89 11.60 1.95 -3.42
C ALA A 89 11.27 1.13 -4.69
N TYR A 90 10.93 -0.16 -4.53
CA TYR A 90 10.53 -1.00 -5.66
C TYR A 90 9.18 -0.60 -6.26
N LEU A 91 8.17 -0.33 -5.43
CA LEU A 91 6.87 0.14 -5.92
C LEU A 91 7.01 1.45 -6.71
N ARG A 92 7.80 2.39 -6.17
CA ARG A 92 8.05 3.70 -6.79
C ARG A 92 8.65 3.55 -8.18
N VAL A 93 9.80 2.89 -8.29
CA VAL A 93 10.55 2.83 -9.56
C VAL A 93 9.90 1.91 -10.59
N LYS A 94 9.19 0.86 -10.17
CA LYS A 94 8.53 -0.07 -11.10
C LYS A 94 7.19 0.45 -11.61
N TYR A 95 6.53 1.33 -10.87
CA TYR A 95 5.14 1.70 -11.17
C TYR A 95 4.84 3.18 -10.94
N LEU A 96 4.97 3.71 -9.72
CA LEU A 96 4.40 5.03 -9.40
C LEU A 96 5.06 6.19 -10.15
N ASP A 97 6.39 6.19 -10.33
CA ASP A 97 7.08 7.27 -11.07
C ASP A 97 6.62 7.37 -12.55
N ARG A 98 6.02 6.30 -13.09
CA ARG A 98 5.47 6.29 -14.46
C ARG A 98 4.01 6.75 -14.52
N GLU A 99 3.23 6.46 -13.50
CA GLU A 99 1.76 6.61 -13.53
C GLU A 99 1.26 7.83 -12.75
N CYS A 100 2.02 8.30 -11.77
CA CYS A 100 1.68 9.46 -10.95
C CYS A 100 2.38 10.71 -11.47
N TYR A 101 1.71 11.86 -11.35
CA TYR A 101 2.31 13.15 -11.67
C TYR A 101 3.50 13.48 -10.75
N GLU A 102 3.37 13.17 -9.46
CA GLU A 102 4.39 13.39 -8.44
C GLU A 102 4.36 12.26 -7.42
N VAL A 103 5.53 11.83 -6.96
CA VAL A 103 5.70 10.86 -5.88
C VAL A 103 6.66 11.46 -4.85
N SER A 104 6.12 11.83 -3.69
CA SER A 104 6.90 12.26 -2.53
C SER A 104 7.33 11.06 -1.69
N ASP A 105 8.32 11.24 -0.81
CA ASP A 105 8.75 10.21 0.14
C ASP A 105 8.96 10.83 1.52
N TYR A 106 8.20 10.37 2.49
CA TYR A 106 8.27 10.81 3.88
C TYR A 106 8.89 9.72 4.75
N ALA A 107 9.92 10.08 5.51
CA ALA A 107 10.51 9.18 6.49
C ALA A 107 9.77 9.29 7.83
N TRP A 108 9.07 8.23 8.22
CA TRP A 108 8.50 8.11 9.56
C TRP A 108 9.50 7.41 10.48
N VAL A 109 10.25 8.22 11.23
CA VAL A 109 11.33 7.77 12.12
C VAL A 109 10.78 7.32 13.48
N TYR A 110 11.18 6.14 13.94
CA TYR A 110 10.88 5.65 15.28
C TYR A 110 12.00 6.04 16.26
N ASN A 111 11.65 6.81 17.29
CA ASN A 111 12.61 7.30 18.29
C ASN A 111 13.24 6.18 19.13
N THR A 112 12.55 5.06 19.29
CA THR A 112 13.03 3.89 20.03
C THR A 112 12.85 2.67 19.16
N ASN A 113 13.95 2.09 18.70
CA ASN A 113 13.88 0.95 17.81
C ASN A 113 14.53 -0.28 18.44
N VAL A 114 13.70 -1.27 18.77
CA VAL A 114 14.07 -2.43 19.60
C VAL A 114 14.78 -3.57 18.85
N GLY A 115 15.09 -3.37 17.57
CA GLY A 115 15.75 -4.37 16.72
C GLY A 115 17.28 -4.26 16.72
N HIS A 116 17.94 -4.52 17.84
CA HIS A 116 19.40 -4.48 17.90
C HIS A 116 20.02 -5.79 17.40
N THR A 117 20.95 -5.69 16.45
CA THR A 117 21.77 -6.81 16.00
C THR A 117 23.19 -6.33 15.72
N PRO A 118 24.23 -7.09 16.10
CA PRO A 118 25.61 -6.70 15.81
C PRO A 118 25.97 -6.85 14.32
N LYS A 119 25.07 -7.44 13.50
CA LYS A 119 25.37 -7.80 12.11
C LYS A 119 24.90 -6.78 11.06
N ARG A 120 24.05 -5.82 11.44
CA ARG A 120 23.52 -4.80 10.52
C ARG A 120 22.97 -3.60 11.27
N PHE A 121 22.90 -2.46 10.58
CA PHE A 121 22.17 -1.31 11.09
C PHE A 121 20.68 -1.61 11.24
N THR A 122 20.08 -1.07 12.29
CA THR A 122 18.66 -1.20 12.57
C THR A 122 17.86 -0.30 11.62
N THR A 123 16.85 -0.85 10.96
CA THR A 123 15.91 -0.08 10.13
C THR A 123 15.01 0.80 11.02
N ALA A 124 15.41 2.06 11.23
CA ALA A 124 14.81 3.04 12.16
C ALA A 124 13.64 3.86 11.63
N HIS A 125 13.12 3.54 10.45
CA HIS A 125 11.97 4.24 9.90
C HIS A 125 11.09 3.33 9.04
N ARG A 126 9.88 3.80 8.78
CA ARG A 126 9.10 3.46 7.58
C ARG A 126 9.20 4.59 6.58
N SER A 127 8.97 4.27 5.32
CA SER A 127 8.73 5.26 4.27
C SER A 127 7.24 5.36 4.03
N ILE A 128 6.76 6.55 3.70
CA ILE A 128 5.40 6.79 3.21
C ILE A 128 5.56 7.44 1.84
N LEU A 129 5.07 6.77 0.81
CA LEU A 129 4.95 7.34 -0.54
C LEU A 129 3.61 8.06 -0.68
#